data_AF-A0A2V8TMJ7-F1
#
_entry.id   AF-A0A2V8TMJ7-F1
#
_cell.length_a   1.000
_cell.length_b   1.000
_cell.length_c   1.000
_cell.angle_alpha   90.00
_cell.angle_beta   90.00
_cell.angle_gamma   90.00
#
_symmetry.space_group_name_H-M   'P 1'
#
loop_
_entity.id
_entity.type
_entity.pdbx_description
1 polymer ?
#
loop_
_entity_poly.entity_id
_entity_poly.type
_entity_poly.pdbx_seq_one_letter_code
_entity_poly.pdbx_strand_id
1 'polypeptide(L)'
;MEDKVVAHFKDGRTQRGFTQDFRPDAELFHLLPSEGGGIPTTIRLDDLKALFYVKDYGSARRQVDRAKRFGSQATPGQRTIIEFKDGEKIWGFTEEYSANSRGFYFMPADPQENNTRIFIVNSSVKQIQFQD
;
A
#
# COMPACT_ATOMS: atom_id res chain seq x y z
N MET A 1 1.30 -13.45 -13.57
CA MET A 1 1.61 -13.82 -12.17
C MET A 1 0.61 -13.06 -11.31
N GLU A 2 -0.07 -13.71 -10.38
CA GLU A 2 -1.09 -13.05 -9.56
C GLU A 2 -0.43 -12.31 -8.39
N ASP A 3 -0.78 -11.04 -8.21
CA ASP A 3 -0.28 -10.25 -7.08
C ASP A 3 -1.21 -10.47 -5.88
N LYS A 4 -0.61 -10.90 -4.76
CA LYS A 4 -1.30 -11.03 -3.47
C LYS A 4 -1.38 -9.67 -2.79
N VAL A 5 -2.59 -9.18 -2.55
CA VAL A 5 -2.81 -7.82 -2.07
C VAL A 5 -3.82 -7.72 -0.94
N VAL A 6 -3.69 -6.64 -0.15
CA VAL A 6 -4.70 -6.17 0.78
C VAL A 6 -5.13 -4.78 0.33
N ALA A 7 -6.38 -4.65 -0.11
CA ALA A 7 -6.99 -3.38 -0.42
C ALA A 7 -7.51 -2.74 0.87
N HIS A 8 -6.93 -1.60 1.27
CA HIS A 8 -7.38 -0.85 2.44
C HIS A 8 -8.16 0.37 1.98
N PHE A 9 -9.42 0.44 2.37
CA PHE A 9 -10.35 1.51 2.01
C PHE A 9 -10.17 2.71 2.94
N LYS A 10 -10.54 3.90 2.46
CA LYS A 10 -10.51 5.13 3.26
C LYS A 10 -11.45 5.09 4.47
N ASP A 11 -12.47 4.25 4.43
CA ASP A 11 -13.43 4.04 5.53
C ASP A 11 -12.95 3.02 6.59
N GLY A 12 -11.72 2.50 6.45
CA GLY A 12 -11.13 1.55 7.39
C GLY A 12 -11.41 0.08 7.06
N ARG A 13 -12.25 -0.23 6.07
CA ARG A 13 -12.44 -1.62 5.63
C ARG A 13 -11.18 -2.14 4.96
N THR A 14 -10.96 -3.46 5.04
CA THR A 14 -9.90 -4.15 4.31
C THR A 14 -10.45 -5.36 3.57
N GLN A 15 -9.95 -5.60 2.37
CA GLN A 15 -10.27 -6.79 1.57
C GLN A 15 -8.98 -7.45 1.10
N ARG A 16 -8.87 -8.76 1.31
CA ARG A 16 -7.71 -9.57 0.94
C ARG A 16 -8.02 -10.33 -0.34
N GLY A 17 -7.07 -10.39 -1.25
CA GLY A 17 -7.30 -11.06 -2.52
C GLY A 17 -6.15 -10.94 -3.50
N PHE A 18 -6.42 -11.42 -4.69
CA PHE A 18 -5.49 -11.43 -5.80
C PHE A 18 -5.94 -10.44 -6.86
N THR A 19 -4.99 -9.76 -7.48
CA THR A 19 -5.25 -8.96 -8.69
C THR A 19 -4.26 -9.35 -9.79
N GLN A 20 -4.70 -9.18 -11.03
CA GLN A 20 -3.89 -9.40 -12.23
C GLN A 20 -3.89 -8.17 -13.16
N ASP A 21 -4.74 -7.18 -12.88
CA ASP A 21 -5.03 -6.07 -13.79
C ASP A 21 -4.89 -4.68 -13.13
N PHE A 22 -4.36 -4.63 -11.90
CA PHE A 22 -4.06 -3.35 -11.26
C PHE A 22 -3.08 -2.52 -12.11
N ARG A 23 -3.48 -1.27 -12.39
CA ARG A 23 -2.63 -0.28 -13.04
C ARG A 23 -2.74 1.06 -12.28
N PRO A 24 -1.60 1.72 -11.95
CA PRO A 24 -1.57 2.99 -11.23
C PRO A 24 -2.37 4.15 -11.84
N ASP A 25 -2.52 4.13 -13.17
CA ASP A 25 -3.15 5.17 -13.97
C ASP A 25 -4.64 4.90 -14.25
N ALA A 26 -5.11 3.67 -14.04
CA ALA A 26 -6.50 3.28 -14.22
C ALA A 26 -7.41 3.80 -13.09
N GLU A 27 -8.71 3.87 -13.34
CA GLU A 27 -9.69 4.29 -12.33
C GLU A 27 -10.11 3.15 -11.40
N LEU A 28 -10.06 1.92 -11.90
CA LEU A 28 -10.52 0.72 -11.23
C LEU A 28 -9.66 -0.49 -11.59
N PHE A 29 -9.76 -1.54 -10.78
CA PHE A 29 -9.18 -2.86 -11.01
C PHE A 29 -10.08 -3.94 -10.40
N HIS A 30 -9.75 -5.21 -10.63
CA HIS A 30 -10.49 -6.33 -10.07
C HIS A 30 -9.69 -7.02 -8.95
N LEU A 31 -10.39 -7.30 -7.86
CA LEU A 31 -9.87 -8.08 -6.74
C LEU A 31 -10.64 -9.39 -6.64
N LEU A 32 -9.95 -10.51 -6.85
CA LEU A 32 -10.47 -11.84 -6.57
C LEU A 32 -10.28 -12.14 -5.07
N PRO A 33 -11.35 -12.32 -4.27
CA PRO A 33 -11.23 -12.56 -2.83
C PRO A 33 -10.37 -13.79 -2.51
N SER A 34 -9.57 -13.72 -1.44
CA SER A 34 -8.71 -14.83 -1.01
C SER A 34 -9.47 -15.98 -0.32
N GLU A 35 -10.65 -15.69 0.22
CA GLU A 35 -11.54 -16.71 0.79
C GLU A 35 -12.32 -17.34 -0.37
N GLY A 36 -12.13 -18.64 -0.58
CA GLY A 36 -12.39 -19.31 -1.86
C GLY A 36 -13.80 -19.17 -2.43
N GLY A 37 -13.91 -19.19 -3.78
CA GLY A 37 -15.18 -19.20 -4.51
C GLY A 37 -15.83 -17.82 -4.73
N GLY A 38 -15.15 -16.73 -4.36
CA GLY A 38 -15.65 -15.37 -4.53
C GLY A 38 -15.67 -14.90 -5.99
N ILE A 39 -16.65 -14.07 -6.32
CA ILE A 39 -16.71 -13.33 -7.60
C ILE A 39 -15.71 -12.15 -7.51
N PRO A 40 -14.90 -11.88 -8.55
CA PRO A 40 -14.06 -10.69 -8.59
C PRO A 40 -14.86 -9.42 -8.30
N THR A 41 -14.39 -8.62 -7.35
CA THR A 41 -15.01 -7.35 -6.99
C THR A 41 -14.29 -6.22 -7.71
N THR A 42 -15.04 -5.29 -8.30
CA THR A 42 -14.48 -4.06 -8.88
C THR A 42 -14.16 -3.07 -7.76
N ILE A 43 -12.93 -2.57 -7.72
CA ILE A 43 -12.47 -1.59 -6.73
C ILE A 43 -12.05 -0.32 -7.46
N ARG A 44 -12.57 0.84 -7.05
CA ARG A 44 -12.11 2.15 -7.53
C ARG A 44 -10.89 2.58 -6.72
N LEU A 45 -9.87 3.10 -7.39
CA LEU A 45 -8.65 3.57 -6.72
C LEU A 45 -8.95 4.70 -5.73
N ASP A 46 -9.89 5.59 -6.06
CA ASP A 46 -10.26 6.70 -5.19
C ASP A 46 -10.98 6.30 -3.91
N ASP A 47 -11.47 5.07 -3.79
CA ASP A 47 -12.03 4.57 -2.53
C ASP A 47 -10.95 4.03 -1.59
N LEU A 48 -9.75 3.77 -2.12
CA LEU A 48 -8.63 3.22 -1.38
C LEU A 48 -7.83 4.29 -0.65
N LYS A 49 -7.35 3.92 0.53
CA LYS A 49 -6.21 4.53 1.19
C LYS A 49 -4.93 4.06 0.51
N ALA A 50 -4.78 2.75 0.41
CA ALA A 50 -3.62 2.12 -0.21
C ALA A 50 -3.92 0.67 -0.61
N LEU A 51 -3.14 0.17 -1.58
CA LEU A 51 -3.07 -1.24 -1.94
C LEU A 51 -1.73 -1.81 -1.45
N PHE A 52 -1.78 -2.75 -0.51
CA PHE A 52 -0.60 -3.36 0.07
C PHE A 52 -0.30 -4.68 -0.62
N TYR A 53 0.90 -4.81 -1.22
CA TYR A 53 1.37 -6.08 -1.76
C TYR A 53 2.01 -6.86 -0.63
N VAL A 54 1.57 -8.10 -0.41
CA VAL A 54 1.94 -8.89 0.77
C VAL A 54 2.55 -10.24 0.40
N LYS A 55 3.52 -10.71 1.20
CA LYS A 55 4.09 -12.06 1.05
C LYS A 55 3.03 -13.12 1.35
N ASP A 56 2.29 -12.93 2.44
CA ASP A 56 1.16 -13.76 2.85
C ASP A 56 0.03 -12.95 3.52
N TYR A 57 -1.12 -13.57 3.77
CA TYR A 57 -2.25 -12.91 4.42
C TYR A 57 -2.18 -12.91 5.95
N GLY A 58 -1.13 -13.52 6.52
CA GLY A 58 -0.91 -13.70 7.95
C GLY A 58 -2.09 -14.33 8.71
N SER A 59 -1.99 -14.35 10.03
CA SER A 59 -3.14 -14.51 10.92
C SER A 59 -3.77 -13.15 11.20
N ALA A 60 -5.09 -13.06 11.26
CA ALA A 60 -5.86 -11.80 11.36
C ALA A 60 -5.53 -10.90 12.59
N ARG A 61 -4.66 -11.35 13.51
CA ARG A 61 -4.36 -10.68 14.79
C ARG A 61 -2.98 -10.05 14.89
N ARG A 62 -2.08 -10.22 13.92
CA ARG A 62 -0.80 -9.49 13.98
C ARG A 62 -0.98 -8.13 13.33
N GLN A 63 -1.30 -7.13 14.16
CA GLN A 63 -0.84 -5.78 13.89
C GLN A 63 0.69 -5.87 13.91
N VAL A 64 1.29 -6.04 12.74
CA VAL A 64 2.75 -6.06 12.62
C VAL A 64 3.20 -4.66 12.96
N ASP A 65 4.04 -4.53 13.98
CA ASP A 65 4.67 -3.26 14.32
C ASP A 65 5.46 -2.78 13.10
N ARG A 66 4.91 -1.78 12.40
CA ARG A 66 5.59 -1.15 11.27
C ARG A 66 6.78 -0.38 11.78
N ALA A 67 7.88 -0.43 11.04
CA ALA A 67 9.06 0.35 11.37
C ALA A 67 8.70 1.85 11.40
N LYS A 68 8.99 2.49 12.53
CA LYS A 68 8.87 3.95 12.73
C LYS A 68 10.20 4.67 12.55
N ARG A 69 11.13 4.03 11.86
CA ARG A 69 12.51 4.46 11.64
C ARG A 69 13.04 3.85 10.35
N PHE A 70 14.05 4.49 9.77
CA PHE A 70 14.81 3.92 8.68
C PHE A 70 15.85 2.93 9.24
N GLY A 71 16.02 1.79 8.57
CA GLY A 71 17.13 0.89 8.84
C GLY A 71 18.49 1.53 8.53
N SER A 72 19.57 0.88 8.96
CA SER A 72 20.95 1.30 8.66
C SER A 72 21.42 0.90 7.26
N GLN A 73 20.71 -0.03 6.59
CA GLN A 73 21.03 -0.44 5.23
C GLN A 73 20.58 0.63 4.23
N ALA A 74 21.42 0.88 3.22
CA ALA A 74 21.06 1.72 2.09
C ALA A 74 20.03 0.99 1.22
N THR A 75 18.82 1.52 1.17
CA THR A 75 17.77 1.07 0.26
C THR A 75 17.61 2.12 -0.84
N PRO A 76 17.49 1.73 -2.12
CA PRO A 76 17.21 2.68 -3.20
C PRO A 76 15.93 3.49 -2.95
N GLY A 77 15.91 4.73 -3.46
CA GLY A 77 14.78 5.66 -3.33
C GLY A 77 14.96 6.73 -2.25
N GLN A 78 14.12 7.76 -2.30
CA GLN A 78 14.12 8.87 -1.34
C GLN A 78 13.47 8.43 -0.02
N ARG A 79 14.18 8.61 1.10
CA ARG A 79 13.61 8.42 2.44
C ARG A 79 12.40 9.33 2.61
N THR A 80 11.27 8.73 2.90
CA THR A 80 9.98 9.40 2.91
C THR A 80 9.16 8.94 4.11
N ILE A 81 8.55 9.90 4.80
CA ILE A 81 7.54 9.67 5.83
C ILE A 81 6.20 10.14 5.27
N ILE A 82 5.21 9.25 5.28
CA ILE A 82 3.84 9.54 4.86
C ILE A 82 2.95 9.65 6.09
N GLU A 83 2.21 10.74 6.20
CA GLU A 83 1.08 10.88 7.12
C GLU A 83 -0.22 10.78 6.32
N PHE A 84 -1.06 9.82 6.68
CA PHE A 84 -2.40 9.65 6.11
C PHE A 84 -3.42 10.56 6.81
N LYS A 85 -4.56 10.80 6.15
CA LYS A 85 -5.65 11.61 6.70
C LYS A 85 -6.29 11.02 7.96
N ASP A 86 -6.17 9.71 8.18
CA ASP A 86 -6.61 9.04 9.41
C ASP A 86 -5.58 9.11 10.56
N GLY A 87 -4.46 9.80 10.35
CA GLY A 87 -3.41 9.99 11.35
C GLY A 87 -2.36 8.89 11.38
N GLU A 88 -2.49 7.82 10.58
CA GLU A 88 -1.44 6.82 10.47
C GLU A 88 -0.17 7.41 9.82
N LYS A 89 1.00 7.00 10.33
CA LYS A 89 2.30 7.33 9.74
C LYS A 89 3.06 6.08 9.33
N ILE A 90 3.71 6.13 8.16
CA ILE A 90 4.60 5.08 7.66
C ILE A 90 5.93 5.65 7.20
N TRP A 91 7.00 4.86 7.37
CA TRP A 91 8.37 5.19 7.00
C TRP A 91 8.83 4.23 5.90
N GLY A 92 9.57 4.77 4.93
CA GLY A 92 9.99 3.98 3.78
C GLY A 92 10.57 4.82 2.66
N PHE A 93 10.54 4.29 1.45
CA PHE A 93 11.26 4.84 0.31
C PHE A 93 10.33 5.00 -0.88
N THR A 94 10.50 6.09 -1.63
CA THR A 94 9.79 6.35 -2.88
C THR A 94 10.79 6.71 -3.96
N GLU A 95 10.70 6.08 -5.13
CA GLU A 95 11.57 6.37 -6.28
C GLU A 95 11.03 7.51 -7.12
N GLU A 96 9.71 7.52 -7.37
CA GLU A 96 9.02 8.54 -8.18
C GLU A 96 7.76 9.01 -7.46
N TYR A 97 7.60 10.33 -7.35
CA TYR A 97 6.39 10.96 -6.82
C TYR A 97 5.90 12.06 -7.76
N SER A 98 4.59 12.05 -8.01
CA SER A 98 3.88 13.13 -8.69
C SER A 98 2.58 13.44 -7.95
N ALA A 99 2.34 14.71 -7.66
CA ALA A 99 1.09 15.15 -7.05
C ALA A 99 -0.10 15.04 -8.03
N ASN A 100 0.16 14.99 -9.34
CA ASN A 100 -0.86 14.91 -10.38
C ASN A 100 -1.28 13.47 -10.71
N SER A 101 -0.57 12.46 -10.21
CA SER A 101 -0.98 11.05 -10.37
C SER A 101 -2.07 10.67 -9.36
N ARG A 102 -2.76 9.55 -9.59
CA ARG A 102 -3.71 8.98 -8.60
C ARG A 102 -3.00 8.49 -7.33
N GLY A 103 -1.76 8.07 -7.47
CA GLY A 103 -0.95 7.54 -6.38
C GLY A 103 0.47 7.25 -6.83
N PHE A 104 1.23 6.61 -5.95
CA PHE A 104 2.64 6.29 -6.16
C PHE A 104 3.03 5.04 -5.36
N TYR A 105 4.14 4.41 -5.76
CA TYR A 105 4.69 3.27 -5.03
C TYR A 105 5.58 3.71 -3.87
N PHE A 106 5.47 2.96 -2.79
CA PHE A 106 6.21 3.16 -1.55
C PHE A 106 6.73 1.81 -1.04
N MET A 107 8.00 1.77 -0.71
CA MET A 107 8.68 0.59 -0.16
C MET A 107 8.80 0.76 1.35
N PRO A 108 8.28 -0.16 2.19
CA PRO A 108 8.42 -0.07 3.64
C PRO A 108 9.87 0.00 4.11
N ALA A 109 10.12 0.72 5.21
CA ALA A 109 11.47 0.92 5.73
C ALA A 109 12.15 -0.36 6.25
N ASP A 110 11.38 -1.36 6.69
CA ASP A 110 11.90 -2.66 7.11
C ASP A 110 11.55 -3.74 6.05
N PRO A 111 12.54 -4.30 5.34
CA PRO A 111 12.31 -5.32 4.31
C PRO A 111 11.82 -6.66 4.87
N GLN A 112 11.93 -6.87 6.20
CA GLN A 112 11.39 -8.05 6.87
C GLN A 112 9.88 -7.95 7.09
N GLU A 113 9.27 -6.79 6.89
CA GLU A 113 7.81 -6.63 6.94
C GLU A 113 7.12 -7.52 5.90
N ASN A 114 5.84 -7.83 6.17
CA ASN A 114 5.03 -8.61 5.24
C ASN A 114 4.71 -7.83 3.95
N ASN A 115 4.66 -6.50 4.03
CA ASN A 115 4.42 -5.64 2.90
C ASN A 115 5.70 -5.56 2.04
N THR A 116 5.63 -5.98 0.78
CA THR A 116 6.76 -5.89 -0.15
C THR A 116 6.82 -4.53 -0.83
N ARG A 117 5.66 -3.99 -1.20
CA ARG A 117 5.46 -2.64 -1.74
C ARG A 117 4.04 -2.18 -1.45
N ILE A 118 3.82 -0.87 -1.47
CA ILE A 118 2.53 -0.26 -1.19
C ILE A 118 2.24 0.74 -2.31
N PHE A 119 1.08 0.62 -2.96
CA PHE A 119 0.58 1.70 -3.79
C PHE A 119 -0.28 2.63 -2.93
N ILE A 120 0.19 3.85 -2.71
CA ILE A 120 -0.46 4.86 -1.88
C ILE A 120 -1.32 5.76 -2.76
N VAL A 121 -2.60 5.92 -2.41
CA VAL A 121 -3.50 6.82 -3.13
C VAL A 121 -3.31 8.24 -2.63
N ASN A 122 -2.96 9.17 -3.52
CA ASN A 122 -2.65 10.57 -3.18
C ASN A 122 -3.77 11.25 -2.41
N SER A 123 -5.03 10.98 -2.76
CA SER A 123 -6.19 11.59 -2.10
C SER A 123 -6.40 11.12 -0.65
N SER A 124 -5.67 10.10 -0.18
CA SER A 124 -5.63 9.64 1.22
C SER A 124 -4.50 10.25 2.06
N VAL A 125 -3.53 10.91 1.41
CA VAL A 125 -2.35 11.48 2.06
C VAL A 125 -2.68 12.85 2.63
N LYS A 126 -2.17 13.12 3.84
CA LYS A 126 -2.19 14.42 4.50
C LYS A 126 -0.87 15.15 4.34
N GLN A 127 0.26 14.44 4.50
CA GLN A 127 1.58 15.02 4.37
C GLN A 127 2.59 14.00 3.83
N ILE A 128 3.53 14.49 3.02
CA ILE A 128 4.72 13.77 2.58
C ILE A 128 5.94 14.54 3.10
N GLN A 129 6.84 13.86 3.80
CA GLN A 129 8.09 14.44 4.30
C GLN A 129 9.26 13.67 3.72
N PHE A 130 10.04 14.32 2.86
CA PHE A 130 11.31 13.78 2.37
C PHE A 130 12.40 14.03 3.41
N GLN A 131 13.26 13.05 3.63
CA GLN A 131 14.36 13.10 4.59
C GLN A 131 15.70 13.04 3.85
N ASP A 132 16.66 13.84 4.31
CA ASP A 132 18.04 13.84 3.79
C ASP A 132 18.87 12.62 4.25
#